data_AF-A0A9E3K3Z4-F1
#
_entry.id   AF-A0A9E3K3Z4-F1
#
_cell.length_a   1.000
_cell.length_b   1.000
_cell.length_c   1.000
_cell.angle_alpha   90.00
_cell.angle_beta   90.00
_cell.angle_gamma   90.00
#
_symmetry.space_group_name_H-M   'P 1'
#
loop_
_entity.id
_entity.type
_entity.pdbx_description
1 polymer ?
#
loop_
_entity_poly.entity_id
_entity_poly.type
_entity_poly.pdbx_seq_one_letter_code
_entity_poly.pdbx_strand_id
1 'polypeptide(L)'
;VWLVVQLQMQPQVPYVQGFERAAATVAAVAPPSSNVLVSARRDGNFIYDLRTQEKRRDIGVRRADKLLVEIRIMRELGVRERDLNQQQILDTLDKQHVETVVYQQGYLADLPSIRNLEALLEHSGNYVRVGVVPMVGKTDPSERQLIIYRRQRPTASS
;
A
#
# COMPACT_ATOMS: atom_id res chain seq x y z
N VAL A 1 35.79 -35.99 23.38
CA VAL A 1 35.06 -34.76 23.80
C VAL A 1 35.58 -33.62 22.95
N TRP A 2 34.82 -33.18 21.94
CA TRP A 2 34.95 -31.86 21.28
C TRP A 2 33.66 -31.59 20.52
N LEU A 3 32.73 -30.90 21.17
CA LEU A 3 31.43 -30.50 20.62
C LEU A 3 31.12 -29.12 21.21
N VAL A 4 31.57 -28.03 20.56
CA VAL A 4 31.25 -26.67 21.00
C VAL A 4 31.18 -25.71 19.79
N VAL A 5 29.93 -25.35 19.46
CA VAL A 5 29.45 -24.02 19.08
C VAL A 5 29.85 -23.48 17.70
N GLN A 6 28.97 -23.74 16.72
CA GLN A 6 28.64 -22.77 15.67
C GLN A 6 27.23 -22.22 15.92
N LEU A 7 27.11 -21.37 16.93
CA LEU A 7 26.00 -20.44 17.05
C LEU A 7 26.62 -19.04 16.97
N GLN A 8 25.85 -18.11 16.42
CA GLN A 8 26.13 -16.68 16.33
C GLN A 8 26.91 -16.27 15.07
N MET A 9 26.16 -15.96 14.01
CA MET A 9 26.02 -14.59 13.48
C MET A 9 24.91 -14.61 12.42
N GLN A 10 23.66 -14.84 12.84
CA GLN A 10 22.56 -14.42 11.96
C GLN A 10 22.48 -12.89 12.09
N PRO A 11 22.66 -12.13 10.99
CA PRO A 11 22.46 -10.69 11.05
C PRO A 11 21.05 -10.44 11.57
N GLN A 12 20.91 -9.61 12.61
CA GLN A 12 19.59 -9.23 13.11
C GLN A 12 18.83 -8.59 11.95
N VAL A 13 17.85 -9.32 11.41
CA VAL A 13 17.01 -8.81 10.32
C VAL A 13 16.27 -7.61 10.90
N PRO A 14 16.42 -6.41 10.34
CA PRO A 14 15.72 -5.24 10.86
C PRO A 14 14.21 -5.46 10.78
N TYR A 15 13.58 -5.65 11.94
CA TYR A 15 12.14 -5.87 12.07
C TYR A 15 11.42 -4.53 12.15
N VAL A 16 10.36 -4.37 11.35
CA VAL A 16 9.56 -3.15 11.25
C VAL A 16 8.09 -3.49 11.50
N GLN A 17 7.54 -3.07 12.63
CA GLN A 17 6.24 -3.49 13.19
C GLN A 17 4.98 -2.81 12.61
N GLY A 18 5.07 -2.08 11.50
CA GLY A 18 3.90 -1.38 10.94
C GLY A 18 3.09 -2.18 9.92
N PHE A 19 3.75 -2.99 9.09
CA PHE A 19 3.08 -3.67 7.98
C PHE A 19 2.18 -4.81 8.45
N GLU A 20 2.59 -5.57 9.46
CA GLU A 20 1.80 -6.65 10.05
C GLU A 20 0.46 -6.12 10.62
N ARG A 21 0.53 -5.04 11.39
CA ARG A 21 -0.65 -4.37 11.95
C ARG A 21 -1.54 -3.77 10.86
N ALA A 22 -0.94 -3.19 9.82
CA ALA A 22 -1.68 -2.69 8.68
C ALA A 22 -2.39 -3.82 7.93
N ALA A 23 -1.72 -4.95 7.71
CA ALA A 23 -2.29 -6.14 7.08
C ALA A 23 -3.47 -6.71 7.90
N ALA A 24 -3.32 -6.82 9.22
CA ALA A 24 -4.40 -7.24 10.11
C ALA A 24 -5.60 -6.28 10.06
N THR A 25 -5.35 -4.97 10.03
CA THR A 25 -6.41 -3.96 9.93
C THR A 25 -7.13 -4.06 8.59
N VAL A 26 -6.38 -4.18 7.48
CA VAL A 26 -6.94 -4.39 6.14
C VAL A 26 -7.77 -5.67 6.08
N ALA A 27 -7.28 -6.77 6.64
CA ALA A 27 -8.00 -8.04 6.71
C ALA A 27 -9.33 -7.93 7.49
N ALA A 28 -9.45 -6.98 8.42
CA ALA A 28 -10.69 -6.72 9.16
C ALA A 28 -11.67 -5.81 8.41
N VAL A 29 -11.19 -4.84 7.62
CA VAL A 29 -12.04 -3.78 7.05
C VAL A 29 -12.29 -3.89 5.55
N ALA A 30 -11.41 -4.58 4.81
CA ALA A 30 -11.52 -4.70 3.36
C ALA A 30 -12.74 -5.57 2.99
N PRO A 31 -13.58 -5.15 2.03
CA PRO A 31 -14.68 -5.97 1.53
C PRO A 31 -14.21 -7.33 0.99
N PRO A 32 -15.06 -8.36 0.99
CA PRO A 32 -14.73 -9.65 0.38
C PRO A 32 -14.41 -9.53 -1.11
N SER A 33 -13.50 -10.36 -1.61
CA SER A 33 -13.15 -10.45 -3.04
C SER A 33 -12.76 -9.12 -3.68
N SER A 34 -12.14 -8.23 -2.90
CA SER A 34 -11.71 -6.90 -3.35
C SER A 34 -10.18 -6.81 -3.42
N ASN A 35 -9.69 -5.75 -4.05
CA ASN A 35 -8.26 -5.45 -4.10
C ASN A 35 -7.89 -4.35 -3.10
N VAL A 36 -6.70 -4.47 -2.54
CA VAL A 36 -6.03 -3.42 -1.75
C VAL A 36 -4.93 -2.82 -2.59
N LEU A 37 -4.89 -1.50 -2.70
CA LEU A 37 -3.72 -0.79 -3.24
C LEU A 37 -2.73 -0.50 -2.12
N VAL A 38 -1.47 -0.86 -2.30
CA VAL A 38 -0.39 -0.47 -1.39
C VAL A 38 0.56 0.51 -2.08
N SER A 39 0.78 1.65 -1.44
CA SER A 39 1.77 2.66 -1.82
C SER A 39 2.71 2.88 -0.64
N ALA A 40 3.76 2.07 -0.55
CA ALA A 40 4.74 2.14 0.53
C ALA A 40 6.10 1.61 0.06
N ARG A 41 7.19 2.07 0.69
CA ARG A 41 8.55 1.65 0.30
C ARG A 41 8.81 0.16 0.50
N ARG A 42 8.14 -0.46 1.47
CA ARG A 42 8.27 -1.89 1.78
C ARG A 42 6.93 -2.62 1.59
N ASP A 43 6.27 -2.33 0.48
CA ASP A 43 5.02 -2.99 0.09
C ASP A 43 5.10 -4.53 0.09
N GLY A 44 6.29 -5.10 -0.16
CA GLY A 44 6.55 -6.54 -0.02
C GLY A 44 6.25 -7.11 1.37
N ASN A 45 6.57 -6.37 2.44
CA ASN A 45 6.26 -6.79 3.81
C ASN A 45 4.75 -6.85 4.03
N PHE A 46 4.03 -5.81 3.58
CA PHE A 46 2.58 -5.79 3.64
C PHE A 46 1.94 -6.98 2.90
N ILE A 47 2.40 -7.26 1.68
CA ILE A 47 1.89 -8.38 0.88
C ILE A 47 2.13 -9.71 1.58
N TYR A 48 3.31 -9.90 2.15
CA TYR A 48 3.62 -11.11 2.93
C TYR A 48 2.70 -11.24 4.13
N ASP A 49 2.61 -10.20 4.96
CA ASP A 49 1.80 -10.19 6.18
C ASP A 49 0.30 -10.33 5.90
N LEU A 50 -0.20 -9.82 4.78
CA LEU A 50 -1.59 -10.02 4.39
C LEU A 50 -1.83 -11.48 3.96
N ARG A 51 -0.86 -12.11 3.30
CA ARG A 51 -0.98 -13.51 2.86
C ARG A 51 -0.91 -14.52 4.01
N THR A 52 -0.37 -14.14 5.17
CA THR A 52 -0.45 -14.98 6.38
C THR A 52 -1.85 -14.96 7.02
N GLN A 53 -2.74 -14.04 6.60
CA GLN A 53 -4.14 -14.01 7.03
C GLN A 53 -4.95 -15.08 6.30
N GLU A 54 -4.90 -16.33 6.77
CA GLU A 54 -5.48 -17.49 6.07
C GLU A 54 -6.97 -17.33 5.71
N LYS A 55 -7.73 -16.63 6.56
CA LYS A 55 -9.17 -16.38 6.37
C LYS A 55 -9.48 -15.32 5.31
N ARG A 56 -8.46 -14.60 4.81
CA ARG A 56 -8.61 -13.46 3.89
C ARG A 56 -7.82 -13.60 2.58
N ARG A 57 -7.66 -14.84 2.10
CA ARG A 57 -7.05 -15.13 0.79
C ARG A 57 -7.85 -14.60 -0.41
N ASP A 58 -9.07 -14.13 -0.16
CA ASP A 58 -9.93 -13.46 -1.14
C ASP A 58 -9.47 -12.04 -1.49
N ILE A 59 -8.62 -11.42 -0.65
CA ILE A 59 -8.11 -10.07 -0.89
C ILE A 59 -6.92 -10.13 -1.87
N GLY A 60 -7.05 -9.47 -3.01
CA GLY A 60 -5.91 -9.25 -3.90
C GLY A 60 -5.12 -7.99 -3.52
N VAL A 61 -3.86 -7.91 -3.95
CA VAL A 61 -3.01 -6.74 -3.72
C VAL A 61 -2.54 -6.15 -5.04
N ARG A 62 -2.71 -4.84 -5.20
CA ARG A 62 -2.14 -4.02 -6.25
C ARG A 62 -1.09 -3.10 -5.65
N ARG A 63 0.02 -2.90 -6.35
CA ARG A 63 1.05 -1.94 -5.92
C ARG A 63 0.90 -0.65 -6.71
N ALA A 64 0.97 0.49 -6.02
CA ALA A 64 0.81 1.80 -6.63
C ALA A 64 1.91 2.11 -7.64
N ASP A 65 3.14 1.66 -7.39
CA ASP A 65 4.26 1.82 -8.33
C ASP A 65 4.02 1.07 -9.66
N LYS A 66 3.38 -0.09 -9.62
CA LYS A 66 3.02 -0.83 -10.84
C LYS A 66 1.80 -0.25 -11.52
N LEU A 67 0.80 0.18 -10.76
CA LEU A 67 -0.47 0.64 -11.30
C LEU A 67 -0.40 2.08 -11.83
N LEU A 68 0.37 2.94 -11.17
CA LEU A 68 0.39 4.39 -11.42
C LEU A 68 1.76 4.90 -11.91
N VAL A 69 2.81 4.06 -11.85
CA VAL A 69 4.21 4.46 -12.11
C VAL A 69 4.91 3.56 -13.15
N GLU A 70 4.16 2.83 -13.98
CA GLU A 70 4.71 1.98 -15.08
C GLU A 70 5.59 2.76 -16.11
N ILE A 71 5.59 4.08 -15.98
CA ILE A 71 6.07 5.08 -16.94
C ILE A 71 7.59 5.26 -16.96
N ARG A 72 8.32 4.89 -15.89
CA ARG A 72 9.76 5.22 -15.86
C ARG A 72 10.58 4.43 -16.89
N ILE A 73 10.17 3.21 -17.23
CA ILE A 73 10.83 2.39 -18.28
C ILE A 73 10.28 2.74 -19.67
N MET A 74 9.00 3.12 -19.77
CA MET A 74 8.38 3.54 -21.02
C MET A 74 8.82 4.93 -21.51
N ARG A 75 9.41 5.76 -20.64
CA ARG A 75 10.03 7.05 -21.01
C ARG A 75 11.28 6.91 -21.87
N GLU A 76 12.09 5.85 -21.67
CA GLU A 76 13.21 5.56 -22.58
C GLU A 76 12.73 5.09 -23.97
N LEU A 77 11.47 4.63 -24.06
CA LEU A 77 10.80 4.18 -25.28
C LEU A 77 9.83 5.23 -25.86
N GLY A 78 9.87 6.48 -25.40
CA GLY A 78 9.12 7.59 -26.00
C GLY A 78 7.64 7.70 -25.60
N VAL A 79 7.15 6.95 -24.61
CA VAL A 79 5.77 7.11 -24.11
C VAL A 79 5.76 8.09 -22.94
N ARG A 80 5.07 9.22 -23.17
CA ARG A 80 4.89 10.31 -22.22
C ARG A 80 4.23 9.82 -20.93
N GLU A 81 4.60 10.45 -19.82
CA GLU A 81 3.90 10.33 -18.56
C GLU A 81 2.40 10.55 -18.76
N ARG A 82 1.59 9.57 -18.35
CA ARG A 82 0.19 9.80 -18.05
C ARG A 82 0.22 10.58 -16.76
N ASP A 83 0.20 11.91 -16.86
CA ASP A 83 -0.20 12.79 -15.77
C ASP A 83 -1.65 12.46 -15.42
N LEU A 84 -1.86 11.31 -14.78
CA LEU A 84 -3.18 10.83 -14.44
C LEU A 84 -3.77 11.81 -13.45
N ASN A 85 -4.83 12.50 -13.85
CA ASN A 85 -5.58 13.34 -12.95
C ASN A 85 -6.36 12.48 -11.94
N GLN A 86 -6.92 13.10 -10.90
CA GLN A 86 -7.62 12.38 -9.83
C GLN A 86 -8.76 11.48 -10.35
N GLN A 87 -9.51 11.93 -11.37
CA GLN A 87 -10.60 11.15 -11.94
C GLN A 87 -10.08 9.90 -12.66
N GLN A 88 -9.02 10.02 -13.45
CA GLN A 88 -8.42 8.87 -14.14
C GLN A 88 -7.80 7.87 -13.16
N ILE A 89 -7.23 8.35 -12.04
CA ILE A 89 -6.79 7.48 -10.95
C ILE A 89 -8.00 6.76 -10.36
N LEU A 90 -9.07 7.48 -10.01
CA LEU A 90 -10.29 6.91 -9.46
C LEU A 90 -10.88 5.82 -10.37
N ASP A 91 -11.01 6.10 -11.66
CA ASP A 91 -11.49 5.14 -12.66
C ASP A 91 -10.58 3.90 -12.76
N THR A 92 -9.27 4.09 -12.61
CA THR A 92 -8.30 2.99 -12.59
C THR A 92 -8.46 2.13 -11.34
N LEU A 93 -8.66 2.76 -10.17
CA LEU A 93 -8.93 2.06 -8.92
C LEU A 93 -10.26 1.29 -8.99
N ASP A 94 -11.30 1.87 -9.59
CA ASP A 94 -12.59 1.23 -9.80
C ASP A 94 -12.49 0.01 -10.72
N LYS A 95 -11.81 0.15 -11.88
CA LYS A 95 -11.56 -0.97 -12.80
C LYS A 95 -10.77 -2.10 -12.16
N GLN A 96 -9.90 -1.77 -11.21
CA GLN A 96 -9.12 -2.75 -10.47
C GLN A 96 -9.84 -3.24 -9.20
N HIS A 97 -11.10 -2.87 -8.95
CA HIS A 97 -11.83 -3.23 -7.73
C HIS A 97 -11.05 -2.91 -6.44
N VAL A 98 -10.33 -1.78 -6.44
CA VAL A 98 -9.59 -1.31 -5.27
C VAL A 98 -10.57 -0.65 -4.30
N GLU A 99 -10.84 -1.33 -3.19
CA GLU A 99 -11.76 -0.87 -2.14
C GLU A 99 -11.03 -0.36 -0.91
N THR A 100 -9.73 -0.60 -0.80
CA THR A 100 -8.91 -0.22 0.35
C THR A 100 -7.53 0.20 -0.12
N VAL A 101 -6.98 1.25 0.49
CA VAL A 101 -5.66 1.79 0.15
C VAL A 101 -4.81 1.87 1.41
N VAL A 102 -3.60 1.33 1.36
CA VAL A 102 -2.57 1.48 2.37
C VAL A 102 -1.51 2.43 1.81
N TYR A 103 -1.40 3.61 2.43
CA TYR A 103 -0.59 4.71 1.93
C TYR A 103 0.47 5.11 2.97
N GLN A 104 1.73 5.14 2.53
CA GLN A 104 2.84 5.73 3.29
C GLN A 104 3.02 7.17 2.83
N GLN A 105 2.83 8.12 3.75
CA GLN A 105 2.99 9.53 3.46
C GLN A 105 4.39 9.85 2.90
N GLY A 106 4.43 10.63 1.83
CA GLY A 106 5.69 11.08 1.20
C GLY A 106 6.40 10.02 0.34
N TYR A 107 5.92 8.78 0.27
CA TYR A 107 6.50 7.77 -0.61
C TYR A 107 6.21 8.09 -2.08
N LEU A 108 7.26 8.30 -2.89
CA LEU A 108 7.17 8.69 -4.31
C LEU A 108 6.40 10.00 -4.58
N ALA A 109 6.34 10.91 -3.59
CA ALA A 109 5.61 12.18 -3.71
C ALA A 109 6.20 13.14 -4.76
N ASP A 110 7.40 12.86 -5.28
CA ASP A 110 7.99 13.55 -6.43
C ASP A 110 7.25 13.26 -7.74
N LEU A 111 6.46 12.18 -7.81
CA LEU A 111 5.69 11.80 -8.99
C LEU A 111 4.31 12.49 -9.01
N PRO A 112 3.91 13.14 -10.13
CA PRO A 112 2.59 13.75 -10.28
C PRO A 112 1.41 12.81 -10.00
N SER A 113 1.47 11.56 -10.49
CA SER A 113 0.40 10.57 -10.29
C SER A 113 0.23 10.19 -8.81
N ILE A 114 1.32 10.16 -8.04
CA ILE A 114 1.28 9.87 -6.61
C ILE A 114 0.74 11.07 -5.82
N ARG A 115 1.12 12.30 -6.18
CA ARG A 115 0.49 13.50 -5.61
C ARG A 115 -1.01 13.56 -5.88
N ASN A 116 -1.42 13.19 -7.09
CA ASN A 116 -2.84 13.13 -7.44
C ASN A 116 -3.57 12.01 -6.68
N LEU A 117 -2.91 10.87 -6.41
CA LEU A 117 -3.45 9.83 -5.54
C LEU A 117 -3.62 10.36 -4.10
N GLU A 118 -2.60 11.01 -3.54
CA GLU A 118 -2.67 11.61 -2.20
C GLU A 118 -3.81 12.63 -2.11
N ALA A 119 -3.91 13.53 -3.09
CA ALA A 119 -4.99 14.50 -3.17
C ALA A 119 -6.38 13.83 -3.28
N LEU A 120 -6.50 12.75 -4.06
CA LEU A 120 -7.71 11.94 -4.15
C LEU A 120 -8.08 11.33 -2.79
N LEU A 121 -7.13 10.76 -2.07
CA LEU A 121 -7.37 10.11 -0.78
C LEU A 121 -7.75 11.10 0.33
N GLU A 122 -7.18 12.30 0.30
CA GLU A 122 -7.37 13.30 1.37
C GLU A 122 -8.55 14.26 1.11
N HIS A 123 -8.82 14.61 -0.16
CA HIS A 123 -9.70 15.75 -0.47
C HIS A 123 -10.94 15.39 -1.29
N SER A 124 -11.02 14.22 -1.91
CA SER A 124 -12.11 13.92 -2.86
C SER A 124 -13.41 13.42 -2.22
N GLY A 125 -13.38 12.99 -0.96
CA GLY A 125 -14.51 12.33 -0.30
C GLY A 125 -14.83 10.91 -0.81
N ASN A 126 -14.14 10.43 -1.85
CA ASN A 126 -14.29 9.06 -2.35
C ASN A 126 -13.67 8.01 -1.43
N TYR A 127 -12.78 8.42 -0.54
CA TYR A 127 -12.10 7.56 0.41
C TYR A 127 -12.17 8.16 1.79
N VAL A 128 -12.39 7.30 2.78
CA VAL A 128 -12.39 7.67 4.19
C VAL A 128 -11.24 6.98 4.91
N ARG A 129 -10.54 7.72 5.75
CA ARG A 129 -9.48 7.17 6.60
C ARG A 129 -10.10 6.26 7.67
N VAL A 130 -9.68 5.01 7.70
CA VAL A 130 -10.17 3.98 8.63
C VAL A 130 -9.12 3.52 9.63
N GLY A 131 -7.86 3.92 9.45
CA GLY A 131 -6.80 3.59 10.40
C GLY A 131 -5.51 4.33 10.14
N VAL A 132 -4.69 4.45 11.18
CA VAL A 132 -3.27 4.81 11.07
C VAL A 132 -2.45 3.87 11.92
N VAL A 133 -1.36 3.39 11.32
CA VAL A 133 -0.46 2.43 11.92
C VAL A 133 0.93 3.06 11.99
N PRO A 134 1.49 3.29 13.18
CA PRO A 134 2.85 3.81 13.31
C PRO A 134 3.85 2.74 12.86
N MET A 135 4.90 3.20 12.18
CA MET A 135 6.05 2.38 11.81
C MET A 135 7.04 2.40 12.97
N VAL A 136 7.30 1.23 13.55
CA VAL A 136 8.24 1.07 14.68
C VAL A 136 9.34 0.11 14.27
N GLY A 137 10.60 0.49 14.47
CA GLY A 137 11.77 -0.33 14.15
C GLY A 137 12.90 0.47 13.52
N LYS A 138 13.84 -0.21 12.86
CA LYS A 138 14.92 0.44 12.10
C LYS A 138 14.39 0.92 10.75
N THR A 139 13.73 2.07 10.75
CA THR A 139 13.15 2.70 9.56
C THR A 139 13.90 3.97 9.18
N ASP A 140 13.76 4.39 7.93
CA ASP A 140 14.18 5.73 7.51
C ASP A 140 13.30 6.81 8.18
N PRO A 141 13.79 8.04 8.41
CA PRO A 141 12.99 9.12 9.01
C PRO A 141 11.69 9.46 8.26
N SER A 142 11.59 9.12 6.98
CA SER A 142 10.37 9.27 6.15
C SER A 142 9.34 8.14 6.37
N GLU A 143 9.74 6.99 6.89
CA GLU A 143 8.88 5.83 7.17
C GLU A 143 8.30 5.93 8.58
N ARG A 144 7.33 6.84 8.78
CA ARG A 144 6.74 7.10 10.11
C ARG A 144 5.43 6.37 10.36
N GLN A 145 4.58 6.26 9.35
CA GLN A 145 3.24 5.70 9.50
C GLN A 145 2.68 5.19 8.17
N LEU A 146 1.72 4.28 8.29
CA LEU A 146 0.85 3.84 7.21
C LEU A 146 -0.56 4.32 7.51
N ILE A 147 -1.19 4.96 6.53
CA ILE A 147 -2.57 5.43 6.61
C ILE A 147 -3.42 4.47 5.78
N ILE A 148 -4.52 4.03 6.34
CA ILE A 148 -5.43 3.07 5.70
C ILE A 148 -6.71 3.83 5.35
N TYR A 149 -7.08 3.78 4.08
CA TYR A 149 -8.29 4.37 3.54
C TYR A 149 -9.22 3.27 3.01
N ARG A 150 -10.52 3.49 3.15
CA ARG A 150 -11.57 2.64 2.58
C ARG A 150 -12.39 3.42 1.60
N ARG A 151 -12.79 2.79 0.49
CA ARG A 151 -13.66 3.40 -0.50
C ARG A 151 -15.02 3.74 0.13
N GLN A 152 -15.44 4.97 -0.05
CA GLN A 152 -16.77 5.45 0.26
C GLN A 152 -17.54 5.55 -1.06
N ARG A 153 -18.50 4.65 -1.26
CA ARG A 153 -19.44 4.76 -2.37
C ARG A 153 -20.64 5.58 -1.92
N PRO A 154 -21.21 6.43 -2.79
CA PRO A 154 -22.52 7.01 -2.53
C PRO A 154 -23.49 5.87 -2.20
N THR A 155 -24.17 5.97 -1.06
CA THR A 155 -25.30 5.06 -0.79
C THR A 155 -26.32 5.30 -1.89
N ALA A 156 -26.54 4.32 -2.75
CA ALA A 156 -27.64 4.36 -3.69
C ALA A 156 -28.93 4.42 -2.85
N SER A 157 -29.55 5.59 -2.80
CA SER A 157 -30.91 5.73 -2.28
C SER A 157 -31.79 4.81 -3.13
N SER A 158 -32.21 3.69 -2.54
CA SER A 158 -33.21 2.79 -3.12
C SER A 158 -34.60 3.34 -2.87
#